data_AF-C4WRZ0-F1
#
_entry.id   AF-C4WRZ0-F1
#
_cell.length_a   1.000
_cell.length_b   1.000
_cell.length_c   1.000
_cell.angle_alpha   90.00
_cell.angle_beta   90.00
_cell.angle_gamma   90.00
#
_symmetry.space_group_name_H-M   'P 1'
#
loop_
_entity.id
_entity.type
_entity.pdbx_description
1 polymer ?
#
loop_
_entity_poly.entity_id
_entity_poly.type
_entity_poly.pdbx_seq_one_letter_code
_entity_poly.pdbx_strand_id
1 'polypeptide(L)'
;MIFLKRESMVKNKMIFTKLNLRNDQKKNASSISNMANGLDKQLPSFWVPSETPDANKAPMQKPDKTIYCPMSGRPLKLKNFVEVKWTLVNDPSDKKSLAIRENRYMCAVTHDILSNAVPAAVIRTTGHVITMECFEKLIKKDWLHPLTGDKLTEKDIIPLQRGGTGYATTNVNLQGKNARPVLQA
;
A
#
# COMPACT_ATOMS: atom_id res chain seq x y z
N MET A 1 36.38 -39.34 2.72
CA MET A 1 37.86 -39.22 2.66
C MET A 1 38.24 -38.56 1.35
N ILE A 2 38.58 -37.27 1.42
CA ILE A 2 39.20 -36.50 0.35
C ILE A 2 40.70 -36.80 0.41
N PHE A 3 41.30 -37.31 -0.66
CA PHE A 3 42.60 -36.82 -1.16
C PHE A 3 42.91 -37.40 -2.54
N LEU A 4 42.32 -36.81 -3.59
CA LEU A 4 42.87 -36.86 -4.95
C LEU A 4 44.02 -35.85 -5.02
N LYS A 5 45.24 -36.29 -5.37
CA LYS A 5 45.78 -36.37 -6.74
C LYS A 5 46.12 -34.97 -7.28
N ARG A 6 47.42 -34.60 -7.23
CA ARG A 6 48.34 -34.48 -8.39
C ARG A 6 47.98 -33.32 -9.31
N GLU A 7 48.81 -32.28 -9.30
CA GLU A 7 49.81 -31.92 -10.34
C GLU A 7 49.32 -30.60 -10.96
N SER A 8 50.13 -29.55 -11.07
CA SER A 8 51.15 -29.49 -12.11
C SER A 8 52.21 -28.44 -11.83
N MET A 9 53.40 -28.80 -12.28
CA MET A 9 54.69 -28.20 -12.11
C MET A 9 55.00 -27.32 -13.32
N VAL A 10 54.99 -25.99 -13.19
CA VAL A 10 55.78 -25.08 -14.05
C VAL A 10 56.12 -23.81 -13.24
N LYS A 11 57.29 -23.80 -12.60
CA LYS A 11 57.91 -22.58 -12.05
C LYS A 11 59.10 -22.18 -12.92
N ASN A 12 58.93 -21.04 -13.59
CA ASN A 12 59.91 -20.05 -14.07
C ASN A 12 61.42 -20.37 -14.05
N LYS A 13 62.08 -20.12 -15.20
CA LYS A 13 63.31 -19.30 -15.22
C LYS A 13 63.56 -18.62 -16.59
N MET A 14 63.45 -17.28 -16.54
CA MET A 14 64.09 -16.18 -17.30
C MET A 14 64.54 -16.36 -18.77
N ILE A 15 64.23 -15.37 -19.60
CA ILE A 15 65.14 -14.28 -20.04
C ILE A 15 64.36 -13.42 -21.06
N PHE A 16 64.11 -12.14 -20.75
CA PHE A 16 64.03 -11.12 -21.80
C PHE A 16 64.56 -9.78 -21.27
N THR A 17 65.39 -9.18 -22.10
CA THR A 17 66.35 -8.12 -21.87
C THR A 17 65.73 -6.74 -21.63
N LYS A 18 66.43 -5.93 -20.84
CA LYS A 18 66.20 -4.49 -20.63
C LYS A 18 65.99 -3.74 -21.94
N LEU A 19 64.91 -2.96 -22.01
CA LEU A 19 64.83 -1.75 -22.82
C LEU A 19 64.10 -0.67 -22.01
N ASN A 20 64.89 0.26 -21.48
CA ASN A 20 64.40 1.53 -20.95
C ASN A 20 63.92 2.36 -22.14
N LEU A 21 62.61 2.55 -22.26
CA LEU A 21 62.00 3.60 -23.06
C LEU A 21 61.19 4.49 -22.12
N ARG A 22 61.83 5.56 -21.65
CA ARG A 22 61.12 6.75 -21.18
C ARG A 22 60.39 7.31 -22.39
N ASN A 23 59.08 7.50 -22.29
CA ASN A 23 58.41 8.50 -23.12
C ASN A 23 57.23 9.10 -22.38
N ASP A 24 57.15 10.40 -22.55
CA ASP A 24 56.44 11.39 -21.75
C ASP A 24 54.92 11.21 -21.65
N GLN A 25 54.38 11.74 -20.55
CA GLN A 25 52.98 12.10 -20.48
C GLN A 25 52.60 13.04 -21.63
N LYS A 26 51.68 12.61 -22.50
CA LYS A 26 50.83 13.54 -23.27
C LYS A 26 49.38 13.34 -22.85
N LYS A 27 48.90 14.30 -22.07
CA LYS A 27 47.50 14.54 -21.80
C LYS A 27 46.78 14.96 -23.09
N ASN A 28 45.55 14.46 -23.24
CA ASN A 28 44.39 15.06 -23.90
C ASN A 28 44.38 15.15 -25.44
N ALA A 29 43.67 14.20 -26.06
CA ALA A 29 42.75 14.50 -27.15
C ALA A 29 41.37 13.99 -26.74
N SER A 30 40.42 14.90 -26.52
CA SER A 30 39.03 14.59 -26.20
C SER A 30 38.34 14.00 -27.43
N SER A 31 38.46 12.68 -27.62
CA SER A 31 37.69 11.98 -28.65
C SER A 31 36.27 11.73 -28.13
N ILE A 32 35.27 12.07 -28.95
CA ILE A 32 33.83 11.87 -28.68
C ILE A 32 33.44 10.38 -28.81
N SER A 33 34.32 9.53 -29.33
CA SER A 33 34.04 8.11 -29.57
C SER A 33 34.39 7.23 -28.37
N ASN A 34 33.43 6.43 -27.89
CA ASN A 34 33.61 5.44 -26.82
C ASN A 34 34.31 4.14 -27.26
N MET A 35 34.95 4.15 -28.43
CA MET A 35 35.54 2.96 -29.06
C MET A 35 36.89 2.55 -28.48
N ALA A 36 37.56 3.43 -27.73
CA ALA A 36 38.82 3.14 -27.06
C ALA A 36 38.61 2.98 -25.54
N ASN A 37 39.39 2.10 -24.92
CA ASN A 37 39.45 1.84 -23.46
C ASN A 37 38.34 0.95 -22.86
N GLY A 38 37.71 0.06 -23.65
CA GLY A 38 36.76 -0.94 -23.11
C GLY A 38 35.41 -0.37 -22.68
N LEU A 39 35.10 0.84 -23.16
CA LEU A 39 33.81 1.53 -23.03
C LEU A 39 32.91 1.31 -24.25
N ASP A 40 33.27 0.36 -25.12
CA ASP A 40 32.55 -0.04 -26.34
C ASP A 40 31.10 -0.49 -26.06
N LYS A 41 30.86 -0.96 -24.83
CA LYS A 41 29.54 -1.41 -24.36
C LYS A 41 28.73 -0.31 -23.65
N GLN A 42 29.33 0.84 -23.34
CA GLN A 42 28.65 1.97 -22.71
C GLN A 42 28.27 2.98 -23.79
N LEU A 43 26.99 3.00 -24.16
CA LEU A 43 26.44 3.91 -25.16
C LEU A 43 25.74 5.08 -24.44
N PRO A 44 26.40 6.23 -24.27
CA PRO A 44 25.80 7.39 -23.62
C PRO A 44 24.73 7.94 -24.56
N SER A 45 23.49 7.58 -24.28
CA SER A 45 22.34 8.07 -25.01
C SER A 45 21.73 9.22 -24.23
N PHE A 46 21.79 10.42 -24.83
CA PHE A 46 21.17 11.62 -24.26
C PHE A 46 19.66 11.44 -23.99
N TRP A 47 18.98 10.63 -24.81
CA TRP A 47 17.53 10.39 -24.70
C TRP A 47 17.13 9.34 -23.65
N VAL A 48 18.09 8.64 -23.03
CA VAL A 48 17.80 7.67 -21.97
C VAL A 48 18.20 8.29 -20.63
N PRO A 49 17.24 8.59 -19.73
CA PRO A 49 17.50 9.25 -18.46
C PRO A 49 18.50 8.54 -17.54
N SER A 50 18.80 7.27 -17.78
CA SER A 50 19.75 6.47 -16.99
C SER A 50 21.19 6.47 -17.54
N GLU A 51 21.40 6.95 -18.77
CA GLU A 51 22.68 6.86 -19.49
C GLU A 51 23.19 8.26 -19.92
N THR A 52 22.62 9.35 -19.37
CA THR A 52 23.18 10.69 -19.54
C THR A 52 24.43 10.85 -18.66
N PRO A 53 25.44 11.62 -19.10
CA PRO A 53 26.68 11.79 -18.34
C PRO A 53 26.48 12.45 -16.97
N ASP A 54 25.39 13.22 -16.80
CA ASP A 54 24.99 13.82 -15.53
C ASP A 54 24.03 12.94 -14.70
N ALA A 55 23.50 11.85 -15.29
CA ALA A 55 22.64 10.91 -14.58
C ALA A 55 23.48 9.95 -13.72
N ASN A 56 23.74 10.37 -12.50
CA ASN A 56 24.08 9.42 -11.45
C ASN A 56 22.91 8.43 -11.32
N LYS A 57 23.19 7.12 -11.52
CA LYS A 57 22.21 6.05 -11.31
C LYS A 57 21.56 6.25 -9.95
N ALA A 58 20.30 6.69 -9.93
CA ALA A 58 19.62 6.98 -8.68
C ALA A 58 19.70 5.74 -7.78
N PRO A 59 20.06 5.88 -6.49
CA PRO A 59 20.11 4.74 -5.59
C PRO A 59 18.71 4.16 -5.49
N MET A 60 18.49 3.01 -6.12
CA MET A 60 17.22 2.30 -6.10
C MET A 60 16.95 1.88 -4.65
N GLN A 61 16.06 2.62 -3.98
CA GLN A 61 15.62 2.28 -2.64
C GLN A 61 14.76 1.03 -2.73
N LYS A 62 14.98 0.08 -1.80
CA LYS A 62 14.15 -1.11 -1.72
C LYS A 62 12.71 -0.65 -1.47
N PRO A 63 11.73 -1.19 -2.20
CA PRO A 63 10.34 -0.87 -1.94
C PRO A 63 10.00 -1.24 -0.49
N ASP A 64 9.15 -0.44 0.13
CA ASP A 64 8.66 -0.73 1.46
C ASP A 64 7.94 -2.10 1.46
N LYS A 65 8.26 -2.93 2.45
CA LYS A 65 7.64 -4.25 2.63
C LYS A 65 6.30 -4.15 3.34
N THR A 66 6.02 -3.01 3.96
CA THR A 66 4.78 -2.81 4.71
C THR A 66 3.64 -2.47 3.76
N ILE A 67 2.53 -3.19 3.92
CA ILE A 67 1.33 -3.00 3.11
C ILE A 67 0.50 -1.92 3.79
N TYR A 68 0.20 -0.84 3.09
CA TYR A 68 -0.58 0.27 3.61
C TYR A 68 -2.03 0.23 3.14
N CYS A 69 -2.94 0.77 3.96
CA CYS A 69 -4.34 0.94 3.59
C CYS A 69 -4.49 2.07 2.56
N PRO A 70 -5.15 1.84 1.40
CA PRO A 70 -5.28 2.84 0.34
C PRO A 70 -6.07 4.08 0.75
N MET A 71 -6.94 3.97 1.77
CA MET A 71 -7.78 5.07 2.25
C MET A 71 -7.16 5.85 3.43
N SER A 72 -6.31 5.21 4.23
CA SER A 72 -5.83 5.80 5.50
C SER A 72 -4.31 5.87 5.63
N GLY A 73 -3.55 5.23 4.73
CA GLY A 73 -2.09 5.15 4.81
C GLY A 73 -1.56 4.38 6.03
N ARG A 74 -2.42 3.70 6.80
CA ARG A 74 -2.01 2.91 7.98
C ARG A 74 -1.51 1.53 7.58
N PRO A 75 -0.51 0.95 8.29
CA PRO A 75 -0.03 -0.40 8.00
C PRO A 75 -1.12 -1.45 8.29
N LEU A 76 -1.40 -2.29 7.29
CA LEU A 76 -2.36 -3.37 7.35
C LEU A 76 -1.71 -4.64 7.93
N LYS A 77 -2.32 -5.18 8.98
CA LYS A 77 -1.96 -6.47 9.58
C LYS A 77 -3.19 -7.36 9.58
N LEU A 78 -3.01 -8.67 9.38
CA LEU A 78 -4.11 -9.65 9.35
C LEU A 78 -4.98 -9.58 10.62
N LYS A 79 -4.36 -9.29 11.78
CA LYS A 79 -5.04 -9.13 13.07
C LYS A 79 -6.02 -7.96 13.16
N ASN A 80 -5.92 -6.99 12.25
CA ASN A 80 -6.77 -5.79 12.24
C ASN A 80 -8.02 -5.98 11.37
N PHE A 81 -8.12 -7.07 10.61
CA PHE A 81 -9.31 -7.36 9.82
C PHE A 81 -10.33 -8.08 10.68
N VAL A 82 -11.58 -7.69 10.50
CA VAL A 82 -12.73 -8.27 11.16
C VAL A 82 -13.67 -8.77 10.08
N GLU A 83 -14.12 -10.01 10.20
CA GLU A 83 -15.16 -10.54 9.33
C GLU A 83 -16.49 -9.88 9.70
N VAL A 84 -17.15 -9.25 8.73
CA VAL A 84 -18.43 -8.56 8.96
C VAL A 84 -19.58 -9.51 8.68
N LYS A 85 -20.37 -9.82 9.72
CA LYS A 85 -21.55 -10.70 9.67
C LYS A 85 -22.82 -9.86 9.59
N TRP A 86 -23.42 -9.84 8.40
CA TRP A 86 -24.68 -9.18 8.15
C TRP A 86 -25.85 -10.12 8.40
N THR A 87 -26.84 -9.69 9.18
CA THR A 87 -28.10 -10.43 9.37
C THR A 87 -29.09 -10.02 8.28
N LEU A 88 -29.64 -11.02 7.58
CA LEU A 88 -30.56 -10.83 6.48
C LEU A 88 -31.97 -10.53 7.00
N VAL A 89 -32.69 -9.67 6.28
CA VAL A 89 -34.10 -9.42 6.57
C VAL A 89 -34.96 -10.61 6.12
N ASN A 90 -35.72 -11.20 7.05
CA ASN A 90 -36.63 -12.31 6.78
C ASN A 90 -38.07 -11.81 6.57
N ASP A 91 -38.31 -11.15 5.43
CA ASP A 91 -39.66 -10.79 5.03
C ASP A 91 -40.28 -11.91 4.20
N PRO A 92 -41.39 -12.54 4.64
CA PRO A 92 -42.03 -13.64 3.90
C PRO A 92 -42.72 -13.18 2.61
N SER A 93 -42.88 -11.86 2.42
CA SER A 93 -43.55 -11.26 1.26
C SER A 93 -42.62 -11.08 0.06
N ASP A 94 -41.34 -10.79 0.28
CA ASP A 94 -40.41 -10.45 -0.79
C ASP A 94 -39.60 -11.66 -1.28
N LYS A 95 -40.15 -12.43 -2.22
CA LYS A 95 -39.42 -13.51 -2.93
C LYS A 95 -38.36 -13.00 -3.92
N LYS A 96 -38.12 -11.69 -3.97
CA LYS A 96 -37.13 -11.05 -4.85
C LYS A 96 -35.70 -11.41 -4.42
N SER A 97 -34.77 -11.49 -5.37
CA SER A 97 -33.35 -11.71 -5.08
C SER A 97 -32.79 -10.60 -4.19
N LEU A 98 -31.80 -10.94 -3.35
CA LEU A 98 -31.26 -10.03 -2.34
C LEU A 98 -30.76 -8.69 -2.92
N ALA A 99 -30.33 -8.67 -4.18
CA ALA A 99 -29.84 -7.46 -4.85
C ALA A 99 -30.95 -6.45 -5.21
N ILE A 100 -32.18 -6.92 -5.42
CA ILE A 100 -33.34 -6.10 -5.84
C ILE A 100 -34.11 -5.57 -4.63
N ARG A 101 -34.01 -6.25 -3.48
CA ARG A 101 -34.68 -5.81 -2.26
C ARG A 101 -34.15 -4.46 -1.80
N GLU A 102 -35.06 -3.54 -1.51
CA GLU A 102 -34.74 -2.22 -0.94
C GLU A 102 -34.15 -2.38 0.47
N ASN A 103 -34.70 -3.32 1.24
CA ASN A 103 -34.26 -3.66 2.59
C ASN A 103 -33.58 -5.03 2.58
N ARG A 104 -32.24 -5.04 2.75
CA ARG A 104 -31.42 -6.27 2.62
C ARG A 104 -30.94 -6.80 3.96
N TYR A 105 -30.56 -5.90 4.84
CA TYR A 105 -29.90 -6.22 6.10
C TYR A 105 -30.61 -5.55 7.27
N MET A 106 -30.53 -6.20 8.43
CA MET A 106 -31.04 -5.70 9.70
C MET A 106 -29.94 -5.64 10.76
N CYS A 107 -30.21 -4.94 11.85
CA CYS A 107 -29.40 -4.94 13.07
C CYS A 107 -29.49 -6.32 13.74
N ALA A 108 -28.37 -6.86 14.22
CA ALA A 108 -28.36 -8.18 14.87
C ALA A 108 -29.13 -8.22 16.21
N VAL A 109 -29.37 -7.07 16.83
CA VAL A 109 -29.95 -6.96 18.19
C VAL A 109 -31.40 -6.50 18.11
N THR A 110 -31.62 -5.32 17.53
CA THR A 110 -32.95 -4.71 17.47
C THR A 110 -33.77 -5.19 16.29
N HIS A 111 -33.16 -5.88 15.32
CA HIS A 111 -33.79 -6.26 14.05
C HIS A 111 -34.29 -5.06 13.23
N ASP A 112 -33.83 -3.83 13.54
CA ASP A 112 -34.11 -2.63 12.75
C ASP A 112 -33.44 -2.73 11.38
N ILE A 113 -34.10 -2.22 10.35
CA ILE A 113 -33.60 -2.23 8.98
C ILE A 113 -32.39 -1.30 8.84
N LEU A 114 -31.29 -1.82 8.29
CA LEU A 114 -30.09 -1.06 8.01
C LEU A 114 -30.21 -0.38 6.63
N SER A 115 -30.57 0.91 6.65
CA SER A 115 -30.59 1.78 5.48
C SER A 115 -29.37 2.72 5.47
N ASN A 116 -29.05 3.32 4.31
CA ASN A 116 -27.91 4.23 4.14
C ASN A 116 -27.95 5.46 5.08
N ALA A 117 -29.14 5.86 5.53
CA ALA A 117 -29.32 6.97 6.47
C ALA A 117 -28.98 6.59 7.92
N VAL A 118 -29.14 5.32 8.28
CA VAL A 118 -29.00 4.86 9.67
C VAL A 118 -27.50 4.74 9.99
N PRO A 119 -27.01 5.39 11.07
CA PRO A 119 -25.63 5.23 11.49
C PRO A 119 -25.44 3.83 12.07
N ALA A 120 -24.47 3.09 11.53
CA ALA A 120 -24.18 1.71 11.94
C ALA A 120 -22.74 1.57 12.44
N ALA A 121 -22.50 0.58 13.29
CA ALA A 121 -21.18 0.18 13.75
C ALA A 121 -21.02 -1.33 13.71
N VAL A 122 -19.78 -1.78 13.57
CA VAL A 122 -19.40 -3.19 13.65
C VAL A 122 -18.70 -3.42 14.97
N ILE A 123 -19.04 -4.53 15.61
CA ILE A 123 -18.35 -4.99 16.82
C ILE A 123 -17.17 -5.87 16.39
N ARG A 124 -15.95 -5.50 16.78
CA ARG A 124 -14.71 -6.19 16.37
C ARG A 124 -14.64 -7.65 16.80
N THR A 125 -15.17 -8.00 17.97
CA THR A 125 -15.05 -9.36 18.53
C THR A 125 -15.89 -10.37 17.76
N THR A 126 -17.16 -10.03 17.49
CA THR A 126 -18.14 -10.94 16.89
C THR A 126 -18.38 -10.70 15.40
N GLY A 127 -18.07 -9.50 14.91
CA GLY A 127 -18.31 -9.08 13.54
C GLY A 127 -19.75 -8.65 13.25
N HIS A 128 -20.62 -8.60 14.26
CA HIS A 128 -22.02 -8.22 14.07
C HIS A 128 -22.18 -6.71 13.80
N VAL A 129 -23.10 -6.40 12.89
CA VAL A 129 -23.48 -5.02 12.58
C VAL A 129 -24.65 -4.59 13.45
N ILE A 130 -24.48 -3.46 14.10
CA ILE A 130 -25.46 -2.85 15.00
C ILE A 130 -25.72 -1.40 14.59
N THR A 131 -26.88 -0.85 14.96
CA THR A 131 -27.11 0.59 14.87
C THR A 131 -26.36 1.33 15.98
N MET A 132 -25.96 2.58 15.73
CA MET A 132 -25.35 3.42 16.75
C MET A 132 -26.33 3.68 17.92
N GLU A 133 -27.63 3.72 17.65
CA GLU A 133 -28.63 3.83 18.71
C GLU A 133 -28.63 2.63 19.65
N CYS A 134 -28.54 1.42 19.09
CA CYS A 134 -28.41 0.19 19.86
C CYS A 134 -27.13 0.21 20.70
N PHE A 135 -26.02 0.73 20.15
CA PHE A 135 -24.78 0.90 20.89
C PHE A 135 -24.95 1.86 22.08
N GLU A 136 -25.53 3.03 21.87
CA GLU A 136 -25.68 4.07 22.90
C GLU A 136 -26.66 3.67 24.02
N LYS A 137 -27.76 3.00 23.67
CA LYS A 137 -28.83 2.66 24.62
C LYS A 137 -28.55 1.39 25.42
N LEU A 138 -27.96 0.37 24.78
CA LEU A 138 -27.75 -0.96 25.38
C LEU A 138 -26.30 -1.19 25.76
N ILE A 139 -25.38 -1.15 24.79
CA ILE A 139 -24.00 -1.60 24.99
C ILE A 139 -23.19 -0.64 25.86
N LYS A 140 -23.43 0.67 25.76
CA LYS A 140 -22.71 1.68 26.54
C LYS A 140 -22.92 1.55 28.06
N LYS A 141 -24.03 0.94 28.49
CA LYS A 141 -24.35 0.74 29.90
C LYS A 141 -23.55 -0.40 30.51
N ASP A 142 -23.59 -1.56 29.85
CA ASP A 142 -23.06 -2.80 30.42
C ASP A 142 -21.70 -3.21 29.86
N TRP A 143 -21.23 -2.59 28.76
CA TRP A 143 -19.99 -2.95 28.04
C TRP A 143 -19.90 -4.44 27.70
N LEU A 144 -21.05 -5.04 27.41
CA LEU A 144 -21.19 -6.45 27.08
C LEU A 144 -21.91 -6.61 25.74
N HIS A 145 -21.53 -7.65 25.00
CA HIS A 145 -22.21 -8.02 23.77
C HIS A 145 -23.59 -8.62 24.08
N PRO A 146 -24.69 -8.09 23.53
CA PRO A 146 -26.05 -8.51 23.91
C PRO A 146 -26.41 -9.94 23.49
N LEU A 147 -25.76 -10.52 22.48
CA LEU A 147 -26.04 -11.89 22.00
C LEU A 147 -25.07 -12.94 22.53
N THR A 148 -23.87 -12.53 22.97
CA THR A 148 -22.75 -13.44 23.23
C THR A 148 -22.21 -13.28 24.65
N GLY A 149 -22.46 -12.14 25.30
CA GLY A 149 -21.94 -11.84 26.62
C GLY A 149 -20.45 -11.47 26.65
N ASP A 150 -19.81 -11.29 25.49
CA ASP A 150 -18.41 -10.90 25.41
C ASP A 150 -18.19 -9.48 25.93
N LYS A 151 -17.10 -9.27 26.67
CA LYS A 151 -16.70 -7.94 27.16
C LYS A 151 -16.22 -7.08 25.99
N LEU A 152 -16.77 -5.87 25.89
CA LEU A 152 -16.47 -4.91 24.84
C LEU A 152 -15.67 -3.73 25.41
N THR A 153 -14.76 -3.21 24.61
CA THR A 153 -14.07 -1.93 24.88
C THR A 153 -14.44 -0.91 23.81
N GLU A 154 -14.25 0.38 24.09
CA GLU A 154 -14.47 1.48 23.11
C GLU A 154 -13.75 1.23 21.78
N LYS A 155 -12.58 0.59 21.81
CA LYS A 155 -11.77 0.29 20.63
C LYS A 155 -12.36 -0.82 19.77
N ASP A 156 -13.27 -1.64 20.31
CA ASP A 156 -13.95 -2.72 19.59
C ASP A 156 -15.11 -2.22 18.76
N ILE A 157 -15.63 -1.02 19.02
CA ILE A 157 -16.70 -0.43 18.22
C ILE A 157 -16.09 0.32 17.05
N ILE A 158 -16.34 -0.18 15.85
CA ILE A 158 -15.88 0.43 14.60
C ILE A 158 -17.09 1.09 13.92
N PRO A 159 -17.24 2.42 13.99
CA PRO A 159 -18.32 3.11 13.32
C PRO A 159 -18.15 3.00 11.80
N LEU A 160 -19.18 2.54 11.11
CA LEU A 160 -19.19 2.45 9.66
C LEU A 160 -19.36 3.85 9.06
N GLN A 161 -18.55 4.14 8.04
CA GLN A 161 -18.68 5.37 7.30
C GLN A 161 -19.89 5.29 6.38
N ARG A 162 -20.76 6.29 6.44
CA ARG A 162 -21.90 6.39 5.54
C ARG A 162 -21.42 6.68 4.12
N GLY A 163 -21.95 5.92 3.16
CA GLY A 163 -21.69 6.16 1.75
C GLY A 163 -22.40 7.43 1.28
N GLY A 164 -21.65 8.32 0.64
CA GLY A 164 -22.19 9.46 -0.10
C GLY A 164 -22.44 9.10 -1.55
N THR A 165 -23.43 9.73 -2.18
CA THR A 165 -23.65 9.63 -3.62
C THR A 165 -22.83 10.72 -4.33
N GLY A 166 -21.84 10.31 -5.13
CA GLY A 166 -21.17 11.14 -6.13
C GLY A 166 -20.11 12.13 -5.61
N TYR A 167 -18.86 11.99 -6.08
CA TYR A 167 -17.71 12.92 -6.09
C TYR A 167 -17.31 13.71 -4.82
N ALA A 168 -18.12 13.71 -3.77
CA ALA A 168 -17.87 14.41 -2.52
C ALA A 168 -17.70 13.40 -1.40
N THR A 169 -16.58 13.49 -0.69
CA THR A 169 -16.39 12.78 0.58
C THR A 169 -17.44 13.29 1.56
N THR A 170 -18.46 12.49 1.84
CA THR A 170 -19.46 12.81 2.84
C THR A 170 -18.90 12.59 4.23
N ASN A 171 -19.14 13.53 5.14
CA ASN A 171 -18.84 13.44 6.58
C ASN A 171 -17.37 13.57 7.01
N VAL A 172 -16.46 14.01 6.13
CA VAL A 172 -15.08 14.37 6.51
C VAL A 172 -14.75 15.78 5.99
N ASN A 173 -14.82 16.78 6.88
CA ASN A 173 -14.34 18.16 6.71
C ASN A 173 -14.39 18.70 5.27
N LEU A 174 -15.60 18.80 4.70
CA LEU A 174 -15.80 19.36 3.36
C LEU A 174 -15.57 20.88 3.42
N GLN A 175 -14.48 21.33 2.80
CA GLN A 175 -14.16 22.76 2.68
C GLN A 175 -14.33 23.20 1.24
N GLY A 176 -15.30 24.08 1.00
CA GLY A 176 -15.45 24.75 -0.29
C GLY A 176 -14.42 25.89 -0.40
N LYS A 177 -13.40 25.73 -1.24
CA LYS A 177 -12.50 26.84 -1.60
C LYS A 177 -13.06 27.53 -2.84
N ASN A 178 -13.47 28.78 -2.68
CA ASN A 178 -13.91 29.62 -3.80
C ASN A 178 -12.72 30.45 -4.30
N ALA A 179 -12.33 30.29 -5.56
CA ALA A 179 -11.31 31.11 -6.21
C ALA A 179 -11.99 32.04 -7.22
N ARG A 180 -11.96 33.35 -6.95
CA ARG A 180 -12.40 34.38 -7.90
C ARG A 180 -11.17 34.89 -8.66
N PRO A 181 -11.17 34.94 -10.00
CA PRO A 181 -10.11 35.61 -10.73
C PRO A 181 -10.18 37.11 -10.43
N VAL A 182 -9.16 37.63 -9.75
CA VAL A 182 -8.95 39.08 -9.60
C VAL A 182 -7.98 39.48 -10.70
N LEU A 183 -8.47 40.23 -11.69
CA LEU A 183 -7.60 40.98 -12.59
C LEU A 183 -6.93 42.08 -11.75
N GLN A 184 -5.62 41.97 -11.52
CA GLN A 184 -4.83 43.11 -11.07
C GLN A 184 -4.67 44.05 -12.29
N ALA A 185 -5.20 45.26 -12.16
CA ALA A 185 -4.97 46.37 -13.08
C ALA A 185 -3.64 47.06 -12.77
#